data_AF-A0A4U1JHJ1-F1
#
_entry.id   AF-A0A4U1JHJ1-F1
#
_cell.length_a   1.000
_cell.length_b   1.000
_cell.length_c   1.000
_cell.angle_alpha   90.00
_cell.angle_beta   90.00
_cell.angle_gamma   90.00
#
_symmetry.space_group_name_H-M   'P 1'
#
loop_
_entity.id
_entity.type
_entity.pdbx_description
1 polymer ?
#
loop_
_entity_poly.entity_id
_entity_poly.type
_entity_poly.pdbx_seq_one_letter_code
_entity_poly.pdbx_strand_id
1 'polypeptide(L)'
;MKHEGEFSEAAHALLDRDEVEGVLSGAFYTPAGKPSARAPKPAAERPTHYKVICISMYTDDLERLDEMVEALKARGLTKASRSALIRHALEQVDLEKVPKGI
;
A
#
# COMPACT_ATOMS: atom_id res chain seq x y z
N MET A 1 21.25 -11.76 34.48
CA MET A 1 21.73 -10.48 33.89
C MET A 1 23.17 -10.68 33.41
N LYS A 2 23.37 -11.40 32.28
CA LYS A 2 24.70 -11.67 31.67
C LYS A 2 24.65 -11.92 30.15
N HIS A 3 23.49 -11.75 29.50
CA HIS A 3 23.34 -12.07 28.08
C HIS A 3 23.48 -10.87 27.14
N GLU A 4 23.31 -9.64 27.61
CA GLU A 4 23.29 -8.45 26.72
C GLU A 4 24.67 -8.12 26.11
N GLY A 5 25.78 -8.46 26.79
CA GLY A 5 27.14 -8.21 26.30
C GLY A 5 27.58 -9.13 25.15
N GLU A 6 27.24 -10.42 25.22
CA GLU A 6 27.59 -11.40 24.17
C GLU A 6 26.85 -11.12 22.86
N PHE A 7 25.57 -10.71 22.94
CA PHE A 7 24.80 -10.36 21.74
C PHE A 7 25.37 -9.12 21.04
N SER A 8 25.86 -8.13 21.79
CA SER A 8 26.48 -6.94 21.22
C SER A 8 27.78 -7.27 20.49
N GLU A 9 28.60 -8.14 21.06
CA GLU A 9 29.90 -8.53 20.48
C GLU A 9 29.72 -9.42 19.24
N ALA A 10 28.76 -10.36 19.27
CA ALA A 10 28.39 -11.17 18.11
C ALA A 10 27.79 -10.33 16.97
N ALA A 11 26.98 -9.32 17.29
CA ALA A 11 26.43 -8.39 16.30
C ALA A 11 27.54 -7.56 15.63
N HIS A 12 28.55 -7.12 16.40
CA HIS A 12 29.72 -6.41 15.86
C HIS A 12 30.63 -7.28 14.98
N ALA A 13 30.68 -8.59 15.23
CA ALA A 13 31.43 -9.52 14.39
C ALA A 13 30.72 -9.86 13.07
N LEU A 14 29.38 -9.77 13.04
CA LEU A 14 28.55 -10.07 11.87
C LEU A 14 28.30 -8.85 10.98
N LEU A 15 28.39 -7.65 11.53
CA LEU A 15 28.13 -6.40 10.83
C LEU A 15 29.39 -5.56 10.84
N ASP A 16 30.09 -5.53 9.71
CA ASP A 16 31.27 -4.68 9.55
C ASP A 16 30.87 -3.21 9.73
N ARG A 17 31.64 -2.50 10.56
CA ARG A 17 31.29 -1.14 10.96
C ARG A 17 31.26 -0.19 9.77
N ASP A 18 32.21 -0.34 8.85
CA ASP A 18 32.35 0.52 7.69
C ASP A 18 31.24 0.24 6.65
N GLU A 19 30.82 -1.02 6.52
CA GLU A 19 29.64 -1.41 5.72
C GLU A 19 28.34 -0.81 6.29
N VAL A 20 28.12 -0.93 7.60
CA VAL A 20 26.95 -0.36 8.27
C VAL A 20 26.93 1.16 8.15
N GLU A 21 28.07 1.82 8.36
CA GLU A 21 28.18 3.27 8.22
C GLU A 21 27.97 3.72 6.77
N GLY A 22 28.41 2.92 5.77
CA GLY A 22 28.13 3.15 4.36
C GLY A 22 26.64 3.05 3.99
N VAL A 23 25.92 2.05 4.53
CA VAL A 23 24.47 1.90 4.34
C VAL A 23 23.69 3.03 5.00
N LEU A 24 24.08 3.41 6.23
CA LEU A 24 23.42 4.46 6.99
C LEU A 24 23.72 5.86 6.45
N SER A 25 24.94 6.12 5.95
CA SER A 25 25.29 7.39 5.31
C SER A 25 24.77 7.54 3.88
N GLY A 26 24.19 6.48 3.31
CA GLY A 26 23.51 6.52 2.02
C GLY A 26 22.37 7.54 1.97
N ALA A 27 21.87 7.79 0.75
CA ALA A 27 20.81 8.77 0.49
C ALA A 27 19.48 8.51 1.24
N PHE A 28 19.34 7.35 1.89
CA PHE A 28 18.14 6.95 2.62
C PHE A 28 17.98 7.64 3.99
N TYR A 29 19.08 7.85 4.73
CA TYR A 29 19.04 8.52 6.05
C TYR A 29 19.71 9.90 6.08
N THR A 30 20.31 10.32 4.96
CA THR A 30 20.72 11.71 4.81
C THR A 30 19.46 12.58 4.88
N PRO A 31 19.32 13.50 5.85
CA PRO A 31 18.17 14.39 5.91
C PRO A 31 18.16 15.19 4.61
N ALA A 32 17.17 14.90 3.76
CA ALA A 32 17.05 15.53 2.46
C ALA A 32 17.01 17.05 2.66
N GLY A 33 18.06 17.74 2.18
CA GLY A 33 17.98 19.18 1.94
C GLY A 33 16.72 19.48 1.12
N LYS A 34 16.09 20.64 1.39
CA LYS A 34 14.80 21.08 0.82
C LYS A 34 14.54 20.45 -0.56
N PRO A 35 13.41 19.74 -0.76
CA PRO A 35 13.14 19.12 -2.04
C PRO A 35 13.20 20.19 -3.12
N SER A 36 14.19 20.06 -4.00
CA SER A 36 14.24 20.83 -5.24
C SER A 36 12.92 20.57 -5.95
N ALA A 37 12.11 21.62 -6.12
CA ALA A 37 10.81 21.53 -6.76
C ALA A 37 11.01 20.98 -8.18
N ARG A 38 10.86 19.67 -8.33
CA ARG A 38 10.93 19.00 -9.62
C ARG A 38 9.76 19.53 -10.43
N ALA A 39 10.05 20.17 -11.56
CA ALA A 39 9.04 20.64 -12.48
C ALA A 39 8.03 19.52 -12.76
N PRO A 40 6.72 19.79 -12.73
CA PRO A 40 5.71 18.77 -12.97
C PRO A 40 5.95 18.17 -14.36
N LYS A 41 6.15 16.85 -14.42
CA LYS A 41 6.18 16.14 -15.70
C LYS A 41 4.83 16.38 -16.41
N PRO A 42 4.81 16.60 -17.73
CA PRO A 42 3.57 16.73 -18.47
C PRO A 42 2.72 15.49 -18.19
N ALA A 43 1.48 15.73 -17.76
CA ALA A 43 0.54 14.64 -17.47
C ALA A 43 0.33 13.87 -18.77
N ALA A 44 0.85 12.64 -18.85
CA ALA A 44 0.46 11.72 -19.89
C ALA A 44 -1.07 11.66 -19.93
N GLU A 45 -1.65 11.76 -21.14
CA GLU A 45 -3.11 11.73 -21.33
C GLU A 45 -3.68 10.55 -20.55
N ARG A 46 -4.48 10.85 -19.53
CA ARG A 46 -5.03 9.83 -18.64
C ARG A 46 -5.95 8.94 -19.48
N PRO A 47 -5.89 7.61 -19.32
CA PRO A 47 -6.84 6.70 -19.97
C PRO A 47 -8.28 7.20 -19.73
N THR A 48 -9.05 7.35 -20.81
CA THR A 48 -10.42 7.91 -20.76
C THR A 48 -11.43 7.03 -20.03
N HIS A 49 -11.04 5.81 -19.66
CA HIS A 49 -11.95 4.74 -19.23
C HIS A 49 -12.21 4.64 -17.72
N TYR A 50 -11.53 5.41 -16.87
CA TYR A 50 -11.83 5.47 -15.43
C TYR A 50 -11.22 6.72 -14.75
N LYS A 51 -11.77 7.08 -13.59
CA LYS A 51 -11.21 8.12 -12.71
C LYS A 51 -10.86 7.49 -11.36
N VAL A 52 -9.73 7.92 -10.78
CA VAL A 52 -9.39 7.59 -9.40
C VAL A 52 -10.13 8.57 -8.50
N ILE A 53 -10.88 8.03 -7.54
CA ILE A 53 -11.67 8.82 -6.58
C ILE A 53 -11.25 8.46 -5.16
N CYS A 54 -11.40 9.41 -4.25
CA CYS A 54 -11.31 9.16 -2.81
C CYS A 54 -12.73 9.01 -2.27
N ILE A 55 -13.02 7.89 -1.62
CA ILE A 55 -14.30 7.66 -0.94
C ILE A 55 -14.01 7.23 0.50
N SER A 56 -14.87 7.64 1.42
CA SER A 56 -14.88 7.13 2.79
C SER A 56 -15.75 5.88 2.87
N MET A 57 -15.30 4.85 3.59
CA MET A 57 -16.05 3.64 3.91
C MET A 57 -15.77 3.25 5.37
N TYR A 58 -16.64 2.46 5.99
CA TYR A 58 -16.35 1.87 7.30
C TYR A 58 -15.14 0.94 7.21
N THR A 59 -14.32 0.89 8.26
CA THR A 59 -13.11 0.05 8.30
C THR A 59 -13.47 -1.42 8.06
N ASP A 60 -14.50 -1.91 8.74
CA ASP A 60 -14.98 -3.28 8.62
C ASP A 60 -15.41 -3.61 7.17
N ASP A 61 -15.99 -2.64 6.44
CA ASP A 61 -16.36 -2.83 5.04
C ASP A 61 -15.13 -2.90 4.12
N LEU A 62 -14.06 -2.16 4.43
CA LEU A 62 -12.79 -2.24 3.70
C LEU A 62 -12.12 -3.60 3.91
N GLU A 63 -12.10 -4.09 5.14
CA GLU A 63 -11.57 -5.43 5.48
C GLU A 63 -12.35 -6.53 4.75
N ARG A 64 -13.68 -6.47 4.80
CA ARG A 64 -14.54 -7.41 4.08
C ARG A 64 -14.33 -7.36 2.56
N LEU A 65 -14.08 -6.17 2.01
CA LEU A 65 -13.77 -6.01 0.58
C LEU A 65 -12.45 -6.69 0.21
N ASP A 66 -11.44 -6.61 1.08
CA ASP A 66 -10.15 -7.27 0.91
C ASP A 66 -10.26 -8.80 0.98
N GLU A 67 -10.99 -9.32 1.96
CA GLU A 67 -11.26 -10.76 2.07
C GLU A 67 -11.94 -11.32 0.81
N MET A 68 -12.93 -10.60 0.27
CA MET A 68 -13.60 -11.00 -0.97
C MET A 68 -12.65 -11.00 -2.17
N VAL A 69 -11.75 -10.00 -2.26
CA VAL A 69 -10.73 -9.95 -3.33
C VAL A 69 -9.77 -11.13 -3.21
N GLU A 70 -9.29 -11.46 -2.01
CA GLU A 70 -8.41 -12.60 -1.77
C GLU A 70 -9.10 -13.94 -2.07
N ALA A 71 -10.36 -14.09 -1.68
CA ALA A 71 -11.16 -15.27 -2.04
C ALA A 71 -11.31 -15.43 -3.56
N LEU A 72 -11.48 -14.34 -4.30
CA LEU A 72 -11.54 -14.38 -5.77
C LEU A 72 -10.20 -14.74 -6.39
N LYS A 73 -9.09 -14.19 -5.88
CA LYS A 73 -7.74 -14.56 -6.33
C LYS A 73 -7.42 -16.03 -6.06
N ALA A 74 -7.80 -16.54 -4.89
CA ALA A 74 -7.64 -17.96 -4.54
C ALA A 74 -8.41 -18.89 -5.48
N ARG A 75 -9.53 -18.42 -6.04
CA ARG A 75 -10.30 -19.13 -7.09
C ARG A 75 -9.70 -19.01 -8.50
N GLY A 76 -8.54 -18.37 -8.65
CA GLY A 76 -7.85 -18.20 -9.92
C GLY A 76 -8.14 -16.89 -10.66
N LEU A 77 -8.96 -15.99 -10.09
CA LEU A 77 -9.17 -14.64 -10.65
C LEU A 77 -8.02 -13.72 -10.23
N THR A 78 -6.84 -13.94 -10.80
CA THR A 78 -5.59 -13.23 -10.42
C THR A 78 -5.64 -11.72 -10.61
N LYS A 79 -6.56 -11.22 -11.45
CA LYS A 79 -6.79 -9.78 -11.70
C LYS A 79 -7.92 -9.17 -10.84
N ALA A 80 -8.45 -9.91 -9.87
CA ALA A 80 -9.46 -9.37 -8.95
C ALA A 80 -8.86 -8.22 -8.12
N SER A 81 -9.60 -7.12 -8.02
CA SER A 81 -9.24 -5.93 -7.28
C SER A 81 -10.49 -5.28 -6.69
N ARG A 82 -10.31 -4.40 -5.69
CA ARG A 82 -11.41 -3.65 -5.06
C ARG A 82 -12.29 -2.96 -6.10
N SER A 83 -11.69 -2.26 -7.07
CA SER A 83 -12.42 -1.53 -8.11
C SER A 83 -13.12 -2.44 -9.12
N ALA A 84 -12.56 -3.62 -9.42
CA ALA A 84 -13.22 -4.61 -10.26
C ALA A 84 -14.45 -5.22 -9.55
N LEU A 85 -14.32 -5.54 -8.26
CA LEU A 85 -15.40 -6.07 -7.45
C LEU A 85 -16.54 -5.06 -7.27
N ILE A 86 -16.21 -3.81 -6.92
CA ILE A 86 -17.20 -2.72 -6.80
C ILE A 86 -17.95 -2.53 -8.12
N ARG A 87 -17.24 -2.54 -9.26
CA ARG A 87 -17.89 -2.40 -10.58
C ARG A 87 -18.91 -3.50 -10.84
N HIS A 88 -18.54 -4.75 -10.57
CA HIS A 88 -19.45 -5.87 -10.76
C HIS A 88 -20.64 -5.83 -9.79
N ALA A 89 -20.44 -5.32 -8.57
CA ALA A 89 -21.54 -5.10 -7.62
C ALA A 89 -22.50 -4.01 -8.10
N LEU A 90 -22.00 -2.92 -8.70
CA LEU A 90 -22.82 -1.85 -9.27
C LEU A 90 -23.68 -2.33 -10.44
N GLU A 91 -23.25 -3.34 -11.20
CA GLU A 91 -24.05 -3.95 -12.27
C GLU A 91 -25.25 -4.77 -11.75
N GLN A 92 -25.19 -5.21 -10.49
CA GLN A 92 -26.17 -6.11 -9.86
C GLN A 92 -27.07 -5.41 -8.84
N VAL A 93 -26.75 -4.17 -8.47
CA VAL A 93 -27.49 -3.47 -7.43
C VAL A 93 -28.94 -3.21 -7.86
N ASP A 94 -29.87 -3.56 -6.99
CA ASP A 94 -31.30 -3.30 -7.19
C ASP A 94 -31.70 -2.11 -6.33
N LEU A 95 -31.97 -0.97 -6.98
CA LEU A 95 -32.24 0.29 -6.30
C LEU A 95 -33.57 0.29 -5.53
N GLU A 96 -34.53 -0.56 -5.93
CA GLU A 96 -35.81 -0.68 -5.23
C GLU A 96 -35.67 -1.36 -3.85
N LYS A 97 -34.54 -2.04 -3.61
CA LYS A 97 -34.22 -2.68 -2.33
C LYS A 97 -33.39 -1.81 -1.39
N VAL A 98 -32.99 -0.62 -1.84
CA VAL A 98 -32.21 0.30 -1.00
C VAL A 98 -33.15 0.92 0.04
N PRO A 99 -32.84 0.83 1.36
CA PRO A 99 -33.70 1.38 2.39
C PRO A 99 -33.80 2.90 2.25
N LYS A 100 -34.91 3.48 2.73
CA LYS A 100 -35.04 4.94 2.80
C LYS A 100 -34.22 5.46 3.98
N GLY A 101 -33.39 6.49 3.76
CA GLY A 101 -32.62 7.16 4.82
C GLY A 101 -31.17 6.71 4.99
N ILE A 102 -30.60 6.06 3.97
CA ILE A 102 -29.15 5.93 3.75
C ILE A 102 -28.58 7.22 3.18
#